data_AF-A0A3M0CT05-F1
#
_entry.id   AF-A0A3M0CT05-F1
#
_cell.length_a   1.000
_cell.length_b   1.000
_cell.length_c   1.000
_cell.angle_alpha   90.00
_cell.angle_beta   90.00
_cell.angle_gamma   90.00
#
_symmetry.space_group_name_H-M   'P 1'
#
loop_
_entity.id
_entity.type
_entity.pdbx_description
1 polymer ?
#
loop_
_entity_poly.entity_id
_entity_poly.type
_entity_poly.pdbx_seq_one_letter_code
_entity_poly.pdbx_strand_id
1 'polypeptide(L)'
;MNVDTILLHNGSMFWDAPTTVGAFSSGSFSVSNKEGTILVGASGAVRFILETGGKRGLPVAVGFSAPAVGSARASVHLNAGPQTAYDNLFTEENKKETIVDGIANDGNPKQTALTFQTIPGQITSFTITQRDV
;
A
#
# COMPACT_ATOMS: atom_id res chain seq x y z
N MET A 1 -3.78 6.02 9.39
CA MET A 1 -4.00 5.81 7.95
C MET A 1 -5.28 5.02 7.78
N ASN A 2 -6.25 5.53 7.01
CA ASN A 2 -7.55 4.88 6.77
C ASN A 2 -7.59 4.25 5.38
N VAL A 3 -8.30 3.14 5.21
CA VAL A 3 -8.59 2.60 3.87
C VAL A 3 -9.68 3.44 3.22
N ASP A 4 -9.49 3.81 1.97
CA ASP A 4 -10.42 4.66 1.21
C ASP A 4 -10.98 3.95 -0.01
N THR A 5 -10.13 3.33 -0.84
CA THR A 5 -10.59 2.62 -2.03
C THR A 5 -9.79 1.34 -2.25
N ILE A 6 -10.46 0.30 -2.73
CA ILE A 6 -9.87 -1.00 -3.05
C ILE A 6 -10.16 -1.31 -4.52
N LEU A 7 -9.16 -1.81 -5.22
CA LEU A 7 -9.24 -2.30 -6.58
C LEU A 7 -8.62 -3.71 -6.65
N LEU A 8 -9.38 -4.69 -7.09
CA LEU A 8 -8.90 -6.07 -7.25
C LEU A 8 -9.07 -6.50 -8.71
N HIS A 9 -8.06 -7.19 -9.24
CA HIS A 9 -8.03 -7.68 -10.63
C HIS A 9 -7.95 -9.21 -10.67
N ASN A 10 -8.22 -9.79 -11.83
CA ASN A 10 -8.02 -11.22 -12.09
C ASN A 10 -8.75 -12.15 -11.10
N GLY A 11 -9.92 -11.73 -10.64
CA GLY A 11 -10.66 -12.48 -9.62
C GLY A 11 -9.92 -12.55 -8.29
N SER A 12 -9.10 -11.57 -7.94
CA SER A 12 -8.44 -11.54 -6.63
C SER A 12 -9.46 -11.30 -5.51
N MET A 13 -9.15 -11.78 -4.31
CA MET A 13 -9.88 -11.48 -3.07
C MET A 13 -8.89 -11.23 -1.92
N PHE A 14 -9.35 -10.57 -0.85
CA PHE A 14 -8.57 -10.53 0.37
C PHE A 14 -8.85 -11.77 1.22
N TRP A 15 -7.81 -12.37 1.79
CA TRP A 15 -7.96 -13.23 2.97
C TRP A 15 -8.10 -12.37 4.20
N ASP A 16 -7.16 -11.44 4.37
CA ASP A 16 -7.21 -10.37 5.36
C ASP A 16 -7.28 -9.05 4.62
N ALA A 17 -8.42 -8.35 4.73
CA ALA A 17 -8.59 -7.05 4.10
C ALA A 17 -7.72 -6.00 4.82
N PRO A 18 -7.20 -4.99 4.11
CA PRO A 18 -6.53 -3.88 4.74
C PRO A 18 -7.49 -3.17 5.70
N THR A 19 -6.98 -2.79 6.87
CA THR A 19 -7.72 -2.05 7.89
C THR A 19 -7.10 -0.69 8.14
N THR A 20 -7.83 0.16 8.86
CA THR A 20 -7.26 1.38 9.43
C THR A 20 -6.10 1.02 10.36
N VAL A 21 -5.00 1.76 10.21
CA VAL A 21 -3.81 1.65 11.06
C VAL A 21 -3.65 2.94 11.84
N GLY A 22 -3.40 2.82 13.14
CA GLY A 22 -3.13 3.96 14.01
C GLY A 22 -1.90 4.75 13.57
N ALA A 23 -1.72 5.94 14.15
CA ALA A 23 -0.47 6.67 13.95
C ALA A 23 0.72 5.81 14.45
N PHE A 24 1.87 5.90 13.77
CA PHE A 24 3.11 5.21 14.17
C PHE A 24 2.99 3.67 14.26
N SER A 25 1.99 3.10 13.60
CA SER A 25 1.71 1.66 13.63
C SER A 25 1.92 1.05 12.26
N SER A 26 2.17 -0.25 12.21
CA SER A 26 2.20 -1.03 10.97
C SER A 26 0.87 -1.75 10.73
N GLY A 27 0.63 -2.11 9.48
CA GLY A 27 -0.49 -2.94 9.09
C GLY A 27 -0.07 -3.96 8.05
N SER A 28 -0.88 -4.99 7.89
CA SER A 28 -0.70 -5.98 6.84
C SER A 28 -2.04 -6.42 6.31
N PHE A 29 -2.05 -6.84 5.05
CA PHE A 29 -3.19 -7.46 4.42
C PHE A 29 -2.71 -8.60 3.52
N SER A 30 -3.58 -9.55 3.24
CA SER A 30 -3.25 -10.74 2.45
C SER A 30 -4.26 -10.91 1.33
N VAL A 31 -3.76 -11.34 0.16
CA VAL A 31 -4.56 -11.44 -1.06
C VAL A 31 -4.42 -12.82 -1.71
N SER A 32 -5.53 -13.29 -2.27
CA SER A 32 -5.68 -14.53 -3.02
C SER A 32 -6.13 -14.29 -4.45
N ASN A 33 -5.97 -15.30 -5.30
CA ASN A 33 -6.93 -15.60 -6.36
C ASN A 33 -8.19 -16.29 -5.77
N LYS A 34 -9.38 -15.82 -6.12
CA LYS A 34 -10.65 -16.21 -5.45
C LYS A 34 -11.04 -17.68 -5.56
N GLU A 35 -10.47 -18.47 -6.48
CA GLU A 35 -11.09 -19.74 -6.89
C GLU A 35 -10.14 -20.89 -7.21
N GLY A 36 -9.16 -21.19 -6.33
CA GLY A 36 -8.34 -22.42 -6.45
C GLY A 36 -7.69 -22.62 -7.82
N THR A 37 -7.54 -21.52 -8.57
CA THR A 37 -7.33 -21.55 -10.00
C THR A 37 -5.84 -21.68 -10.20
N ILE A 38 -5.43 -22.85 -10.68
CA ILE A 38 -4.02 -23.16 -10.92
C ILE A 38 -3.49 -22.16 -11.96
N LEU A 39 -2.31 -21.58 -11.70
CA LEU A 39 -1.66 -20.58 -12.56
C LEU A 39 -2.31 -19.18 -12.62
N VAL A 40 -3.24 -18.85 -11.73
CA VAL A 40 -3.76 -17.46 -11.61
C VAL A 40 -3.13 -16.77 -10.41
N GLY A 41 -2.49 -15.63 -10.64
CA GLY A 41 -1.92 -14.82 -9.56
C GLY A 41 -2.92 -13.87 -8.92
N ALA A 42 -2.51 -13.17 -7.86
CA ALA A 42 -3.30 -12.13 -7.21
C ALA A 42 -2.76 -10.75 -7.57
N SER A 43 -3.62 -9.81 -7.93
CA SER A 43 -3.19 -8.44 -8.24
C SER A 43 -4.30 -7.43 -7.97
N GLY A 44 -3.88 -6.19 -7.69
CA GLY A 44 -4.79 -5.14 -7.29
C GLY A 44 -4.06 -3.90 -6.79
N ALA A 45 -4.83 -3.00 -6.20
CA ALA A 45 -4.32 -1.83 -5.54
C ALA A 45 -5.24 -1.40 -4.39
N VAL A 46 -4.65 -0.75 -3.38
CA VAL A 46 -5.38 -0.15 -2.26
C VAL A 46 -4.98 1.32 -2.19
N ARG A 47 -5.97 2.19 -1.99
CA ARG A 47 -5.78 3.60 -1.66
C ARG A 47 -6.07 3.80 -0.20
N PHE A 48 -5.11 4.42 0.48
CA PHE A 48 -5.20 4.83 1.85
C PHE A 48 -5.21 6.36 1.96
N ILE A 49 -5.74 6.88 3.06
CA ILE A 49 -5.65 8.28 3.45
C ILE A 49 -4.76 8.37 4.69
N LEU A 50 -3.61 9.02 4.54
CA LEU A 50 -2.72 9.36 5.64
C LEU A 50 -3.16 10.70 6.23
N GLU A 51 -3.75 10.65 7.41
CA GLU A 51 -4.00 11.83 8.24
C GLU A 51 -2.67 12.29 8.84
N THR A 52 -2.23 13.51 8.49
CA THR A 52 -1.08 14.18 9.12
C THR A 52 -1.60 15.41 9.85
N GLY A 53 -1.16 15.64 11.09
CA GLY A 53 -1.72 16.58 12.07
C GLY A 53 -2.01 17.99 11.56
N GLY A 54 -3.15 18.17 10.87
CA GLY A 54 -3.64 19.46 10.36
C GLY A 54 -3.71 19.65 8.84
N LYS A 55 -3.28 18.68 8.01
CA LYS A 55 -3.43 18.76 6.53
C LYS A 55 -4.59 17.90 6.04
N ARG A 56 -5.22 18.31 4.92
CA ARG A 56 -6.13 17.44 4.12
C ARG A 56 -5.44 16.08 3.95
N GLY A 57 -6.12 15.00 4.34
CA GLY A 57 -5.55 13.65 4.32
C GLY A 57 -4.83 13.33 3.01
N LEU A 58 -3.59 12.88 3.12
CA LEU A 58 -2.72 12.60 1.98
C LEU A 58 -3.09 11.22 1.39
N PRO A 59 -3.56 11.16 0.14
CA PRO A 59 -3.83 9.88 -0.49
C PRO A 59 -2.54 9.14 -0.80
N VAL A 60 -2.49 7.86 -0.45
CA VAL A 60 -1.39 6.94 -0.73
C VAL A 60 -1.98 5.74 -1.45
N ALA A 61 -1.68 5.59 -2.74
CA ALA A 61 -2.10 4.44 -3.52
C ALA A 61 -0.97 3.41 -3.60
N VAL A 62 -1.32 2.14 -3.42
CA VAL A 62 -0.40 1.02 -3.28
C VAL A 62 -0.84 -0.06 -4.23
N GLY A 63 -0.04 -0.33 -5.27
CA GLY A 63 -0.26 -1.41 -6.21
C GLY A 63 0.45 -2.67 -5.76
N PHE A 64 -0.12 -3.83 -6.05
CA PHE A 64 0.51 -5.13 -5.85
C PHE A 64 0.16 -6.09 -6.99
N SER A 65 1.13 -6.91 -7.36
CA SER A 65 0.91 -8.05 -8.26
C SER A 65 1.81 -9.21 -7.86
N ALA A 66 1.23 -10.38 -7.68
CA ALA A 66 1.90 -11.63 -7.43
C ALA A 66 1.39 -12.64 -8.48
N PRO A 67 1.93 -12.61 -9.71
CA PRO A 67 1.52 -13.54 -10.76
C PRO A 67 1.93 -14.96 -10.41
N ALA A 68 1.21 -15.97 -10.91
CA ALA A 68 1.61 -17.36 -10.72
C ALA A 68 2.91 -17.73 -11.46
N VAL A 69 3.22 -17.00 -12.53
CA VAL A 69 4.47 -17.10 -13.29
C VAL A 69 5.05 -15.70 -13.46
N GLY A 70 6.33 -15.53 -13.11
CA GLY A 70 7.04 -14.26 -13.16
C GLY A 70 7.29 -13.65 -11.78
N SER A 71 7.77 -12.41 -11.76
CA SER A 71 8.14 -11.71 -10.53
C SER A 71 6.97 -10.92 -9.94
N ALA A 72 6.84 -10.98 -8.62
CA ALA A 72 5.96 -10.08 -7.89
C ALA A 72 6.43 -8.62 -8.00
N ARG A 73 5.48 -7.69 -7.96
CA ARG A 73 5.69 -6.26 -8.15
C ARG A 73 4.89 -5.46 -7.13
N ALA A 74 5.42 -4.31 -6.74
CA ALA A 74 4.78 -3.38 -5.82
C ALA A 74 5.11 -1.95 -6.25
N SER A 75 4.12 -1.07 -6.09
CA SER A 75 4.24 0.35 -6.43
C SER A 75 3.55 1.19 -5.36
N VAL A 76 4.07 2.40 -5.14
CA VAL A 76 3.56 3.33 -4.13
C VAL A 76 3.54 4.71 -4.73
N HIS A 77 2.38 5.36 -4.70
CA HIS A 77 2.19 6.68 -5.29
C HIS A 77 1.42 7.59 -4.34
N LEU A 78 2.00 8.75 -4.06
CA LEU A 78 1.35 9.82 -3.31
C LEU A 78 0.40 10.61 -4.21
N ASN A 79 -0.72 11.08 -3.65
CA ASN A 79 -1.74 11.86 -4.36
C ASN A 79 -2.33 11.17 -5.60
N ALA A 80 -2.31 9.83 -5.64
CA ALA A 80 -2.80 9.03 -6.76
C ALA A 80 -4.01 8.18 -6.39
N GLY A 81 -4.71 7.69 -7.42
CA GLY A 81 -5.78 6.70 -7.31
C GLY A 81 -5.23 5.26 -7.35
N PRO A 82 -6.03 4.25 -6.94
CA PRO A 82 -5.60 2.85 -6.95
C PRO A 82 -5.29 2.35 -8.37
N GLN A 83 -6.00 2.82 -9.39
CA GLN A 83 -5.72 2.46 -10.79
C GLN A 83 -4.31 2.89 -11.21
N THR A 84 -3.93 4.15 -10.92
CA THR A 84 -2.59 4.65 -11.24
C THR A 84 -1.50 3.83 -10.56
N ALA A 85 -1.70 3.42 -9.31
CA ALA A 85 -0.74 2.54 -8.65
C ALA A 85 -0.65 1.17 -9.33
N TYR A 86 -1.79 0.57 -9.70
CA TYR A 86 -1.80 -0.69 -10.44
C TYR A 86 -1.09 -0.59 -11.80
N ASP A 87 -1.38 0.45 -12.59
CA ASP A 87 -0.80 0.62 -13.93
C ASP A 87 0.73 0.79 -13.85
N ASN A 88 1.22 1.45 -12.80
CA ASN A 88 2.65 1.69 -12.60
C ASN A 88 3.45 0.49 -12.06
N LEU A 89 2.79 -0.63 -11.72
CA LEU A 89 3.48 -1.89 -11.40
C LEU A 89 4.37 -2.37 -12.54
N PHE A 90 4.10 -1.92 -13.78
CA PHE A 90 4.76 -2.42 -14.97
C PHE A 90 5.74 -1.44 -15.64
N THR A 91 5.87 -0.23 -15.08
CA THR A 91 6.56 0.88 -15.75
C THR A 91 7.64 1.53 -14.90
N GLU A 92 7.52 1.57 -13.57
CA GLU A 92 8.50 2.24 -12.70
C GLU A 92 9.41 1.27 -11.93
N GLU A 93 10.57 1.76 -11.49
CA GLU A 93 11.33 1.14 -10.41
C GLU A 93 10.39 0.95 -9.22
N ASN A 94 10.21 -0.30 -8.77
CA ASN A 94 9.37 -0.67 -7.64
C ASN A 94 9.73 0.14 -6.39
N LYS A 95 9.14 1.33 -6.21
CA LYS A 95 9.35 2.18 -5.05
C LYS A 95 8.64 1.53 -3.86
N LYS A 96 9.45 0.87 -3.04
CA LYS A 96 9.03 0.21 -1.79
C LYS A 96 9.05 1.15 -0.60
N GLU A 97 9.50 2.39 -0.77
CA GLU A 97 9.58 3.39 0.28
C GLU A 97 9.25 4.77 -0.25
N THR A 98 8.50 5.55 0.53
CA THR A 98 8.32 6.98 0.31
C THR A 98 8.38 7.72 1.64
N ILE A 99 9.02 8.89 1.66
CA ILE A 99 9.08 9.76 2.85
C ILE A 99 8.11 10.92 2.65
N VAL A 100 7.34 11.24 3.68
CA VAL A 100 6.42 12.36 3.73
C VAL A 100 6.81 13.27 4.88
N ASP A 101 7.12 14.52 4.57
CA ASP A 101 7.36 15.55 5.59
C ASP A 101 6.03 16.08 6.14
N GLY A 102 5.93 16.14 7.46
CA GLY A 102 4.78 16.63 8.19
C GLY A 102 5.18 17.52 9.37
N ILE A 103 4.18 18.21 9.92
CA ILE A 103 4.28 18.85 11.23
C ILE A 103 3.36 18.03 12.15
N ALA A 104 3.88 17.59 13.29
CA ALA A 104 3.08 16.89 14.28
C ALA A 104 2.18 17.89 15.05
N ASN A 105 1.21 17.36 15.78
CA ASN A 105 0.28 18.18 16.58
C ASN A 105 0.99 19.04 17.65
N ASP A 106 2.25 18.73 17.96
CA ASP A 106 3.12 19.48 18.88
C ASP A 106 3.89 20.63 18.20
N GLY A 107 3.68 20.86 16.89
CA GLY A 107 4.35 21.90 16.12
C GLY A 107 5.74 21.53 15.60
N ASN A 108 6.25 20.33 15.89
CA ASN A 108 7.57 19.91 15.47
C ASN A 108 7.57 19.27 14.07
N PRO A 109 8.61 19.51 13.24
CA PRO A 109 8.80 18.78 11.99
C PRO A 109 8.98 17.28 12.27
N LYS A 110 8.31 16.45 11.47
CA LYS A 110 8.42 14.99 11.56
C LYS A 110 8.42 14.40 10.15
N GLN A 111 9.19 13.34 9.96
CA GLN A 111 9.20 12.59 8.71
C GLN A 111 8.44 11.29 8.89
N THR A 112 7.51 10.99 7.99
CA THR A 112 6.80 9.70 7.93
C THR A 112 7.33 8.90 6.76
N ALA A 113 8.11 7.87 7.03
CA ALA A 113 8.49 6.86 6.05
C ALA A 113 7.38 5.82 5.91
N LEU A 114 6.90 5.64 4.70
CA LEU A 114 5.94 4.61 4.30
C LEU A 114 6.72 3.55 3.53
N THR A 115 6.92 2.39 4.14
CA THR A 115 7.56 1.25 3.50
C THR A 115 6.51 0.21 3.14
N PHE A 116 6.48 -0.23 1.89
CA PHE A 116 5.60 -1.29 1.41
C PHE A 116 6.43 -2.49 0.98
N GLN A 117 6.11 -3.65 1.55
CA GLN A 117 6.74 -4.91 1.23
C GLN A 117 5.67 -5.91 0.83
N THR A 118 5.83 -6.49 -0.35
CA THR A 118 4.96 -7.56 -0.84
C THR A 118 5.76 -8.85 -0.85
N ILE A 119 5.35 -9.83 -0.04
CA ILE A 119 5.98 -11.16 0.02
C ILE A 119 5.02 -12.18 -0.61
N PRO A 120 5.45 -12.94 -1.64
CA PRO A 120 4.59 -13.90 -2.34
C PRO A 120 3.97 -14.96 -1.42
N GLY A 121 2.69 -15.27 -1.65
CA GLY A 121 2.00 -16.42 -1.04
C GLY A 121 1.72 -16.30 0.47
N GLN A 122 2.00 -15.16 1.09
CA GLN A 122 1.81 -14.98 2.53
C GLN A 122 1.15 -13.64 2.84
N ILE A 123 1.88 -12.52 2.70
CA ILE A 123 1.48 -11.24 3.29
C ILE A 123 2.01 -10.07 2.47
N THR A 124 1.15 -9.10 2.17
CA THR A 124 1.56 -7.73 1.83
C THR A 124 1.59 -6.92 3.11
N SER A 125 2.77 -6.51 3.55
CA SER A 125 2.95 -5.68 4.72
C SER A 125 3.25 -4.24 4.34
N PHE A 126 2.81 -3.32 5.18
CA PHE A 126 3.27 -1.95 5.11
C PHE A 126 3.62 -1.44 6.51
N THR A 127 4.71 -0.69 6.56
CA THR A 127 5.23 -0.11 7.78
C THR A 127 5.19 1.40 7.63
N ILE A 128 4.56 2.06 8.59
CA ILE A 128 4.59 3.52 8.72
C ILE A 128 5.53 3.84 9.88
N THR A 129 6.73 4.34 9.58
CA THR A 129 7.70 4.76 10.60
C THR A 129 7.76 6.27 10.61
N GLN A 130 7.50 6.90 11.76
CA GLN A 130 7.80 8.32 11.91
C GLN A 130 9.17 8.48 12.54
N ARG A 131 9.93 9.46 12.07
CA ARG A 131 11.23 9.86 12.63
C ARG A 131 11.19 11.33 13.01
N ASP A 132 11.85 11.62 14.12
CA ASP A 132 12.14 12.99 14.54
C ASP A 132 13.28 13.52 13.68
N VAL A 133 13.16 14.79 13.26
CA VAL A 133 14.15 15.48 12.43
C VAL A 133 14.89 16.51 13.28
#